data_AF-A0A151EHJ5-F1
#
_entry.id   AF-A0A151EHJ5-F1
#
_cell.length_a   1.000
_cell.length_b   1.000
_cell.length_c   1.000
_cell.angle_alpha   90.00
_cell.angle_beta   90.00
_cell.angle_gamma   90.00
#
_symmetry.space_group_name_H-M   'P 1'
#
loop_
_entity.id
_entity.type
_entity.pdbx_description
1 polymer ?
#
loop_
_entity_poly.entity_id
_entity_poly.type
_entity_poly.pdbx_seq_one_letter_code
_entity_poly.pdbx_strand_id
1 'polypeptide(L)'
;MVTVVIVGMPGAGKDVLVSVAAELGFEHVRMGDVVREFASSAGLPSDDKSVGGFANGERIREGADIWAVRTLGKMPSGNVIIDGSRSLAEIAHFMQNLDDVVVVGIDAPEEARYKRLGARGREDDPRDWDEFVARDKREESWGIRKALVSADVMLINAGRLEDFEERCRQVLGELI
;
A
#
# COMPACT_ATOMS: atom_id res chain seq x y z
N MET A 1 -9.30 -7.23 17.59
CA MET A 1 -8.06 -6.60 17.11
C MET A 1 -8.20 -6.58 15.62
N VAL A 2 -8.41 -5.39 15.05
CA VAL A 2 -8.70 -5.26 13.63
C VAL A 2 -7.40 -5.01 12.87
N THR A 3 -7.26 -5.68 11.72
CA THR A 3 -6.20 -5.41 10.76
C THR A 3 -6.80 -4.75 9.53
N VAL A 4 -6.35 -3.55 9.22
CA VAL A 4 -6.79 -2.81 8.03
C VAL A 4 -5.70 -2.91 6.97
N VAL A 5 -6.02 -3.58 5.85
CA VAL A 5 -5.11 -3.72 4.71
C VAL A 5 -5.42 -2.63 3.70
N ILE A 6 -4.46 -1.75 3.45
CA ILE A 6 -4.63 -0.63 2.52
C ILE A 6 -4.16 -1.05 1.12
N VAL A 7 -5.03 -0.84 0.14
CA VAL A 7 -4.74 -1.00 -1.29
C VAL A 7 -4.92 0.34 -1.99
N GLY A 8 -4.00 0.70 -2.87
CA GLY A 8 -4.15 1.91 -3.67
C GLY A 8 -2.92 2.24 -4.49
N MET A 9 -3.14 2.90 -5.63
CA MET A 9 -2.07 3.29 -6.54
C MET A 9 -1.06 4.24 -5.87
N PRO A 10 0.19 4.34 -6.38
CA PRO A 10 1.12 5.38 -5.97
C PRO A 10 0.49 6.77 -6.10
N GLY A 11 0.64 7.60 -5.06
CA GLY A 11 0.06 8.95 -5.04
C GLY A 11 -1.43 9.04 -4.65
N ALA A 12 -2.11 7.91 -4.37
CA ALA A 12 -3.53 7.91 -4.04
C ALA A 12 -3.88 8.58 -2.69
N GLY A 13 -2.89 8.79 -1.82
CA GLY A 13 -3.09 9.42 -0.50
C GLY A 13 -3.23 8.43 0.66
N LYS A 14 -2.70 7.22 0.51
CA LYS A 14 -2.63 6.21 1.60
C LYS A 14 -1.99 6.74 2.88
N ASP A 15 -0.95 7.57 2.74
CA ASP A 15 -0.25 8.20 3.87
C ASP A 15 -1.21 9.02 4.77
N VAL A 16 -2.30 9.57 4.22
CA VAL A 16 -3.33 10.29 5.00
C VAL A 16 -4.13 9.33 5.90
N LEU A 17 -4.59 8.21 5.35
CA LEU A 17 -5.29 7.18 6.13
C LEU A 17 -4.38 6.62 7.23
N VAL A 18 -3.11 6.36 6.91
CA VAL A 18 -2.09 5.92 7.87
C VAL A 18 -1.91 6.93 9.01
N SER A 19 -1.84 8.23 8.70
CA SER A 19 -1.72 9.29 9.70
C SER A 19 -2.93 9.32 10.65
N VAL A 20 -4.15 9.27 10.10
CA VAL A 20 -5.38 9.24 10.91
C VAL A 20 -5.44 7.97 11.76
N ALA A 21 -5.01 6.83 11.23
CA ALA A 21 -4.98 5.59 12.00
C ALA A 21 -3.99 5.65 13.17
N ALA A 22 -2.84 6.29 12.99
CA ALA A 22 -1.88 6.49 14.07
C ALA A 22 -2.48 7.36 15.20
N GLU A 23 -3.25 8.40 14.88
CA GLU A 23 -4.00 9.20 15.87
C GLU A 23 -5.01 8.36 16.67
N LEU A 24 -5.56 7.32 16.04
CA LEU A 24 -6.51 6.37 16.64
C LEU A 24 -5.82 5.19 17.35
N GLY A 25 -4.49 5.18 17.42
CA GLY A 25 -3.72 4.16 18.13
C GLY A 25 -3.47 2.87 17.35
N PHE A 26 -3.60 2.89 16.02
CA PHE A 26 -3.17 1.78 15.18
C PHE A 26 -1.64 1.74 15.07
N GLU A 27 -1.09 0.54 15.16
CA GLU A 27 0.28 0.27 14.76
C GLU A 27 0.36 0.22 13.22
N HIS A 28 1.49 0.66 12.65
CA HIS A 28 1.66 0.76 11.21
C HIS A 28 2.76 -0.17 10.69
N VAL A 29 2.40 -1.02 9.74
CA VAL A 29 3.33 -1.90 9.02
C VAL A 29 3.29 -1.56 7.54
N ARG A 30 4.43 -1.11 7.01
CA ARG A 30 4.57 -0.79 5.59
C ARG A 30 5.24 -1.94 4.85
N MET A 31 4.50 -2.60 3.96
CA MET A 31 5.02 -3.73 3.17
C MET A 31 6.23 -3.33 2.32
N GLY A 32 6.25 -2.09 1.82
CA GLY A 32 7.37 -1.57 1.04
C GLY A 32 8.69 -1.49 1.82
N ASP A 33 8.65 -1.33 3.15
CA ASP A 33 9.86 -1.35 3.97
C ASP A 33 10.41 -2.77 4.10
N VAL A 34 9.53 -3.76 4.21
CA VAL A 34 9.92 -5.18 4.15
C VAL A 34 10.61 -5.49 2.82
N VAL A 35 10.07 -5.02 1.69
CA VAL A 35 10.71 -5.19 0.39
C VAL A 35 12.10 -4.55 0.35
N ARG A 36 12.23 -3.30 0.81
CA ARG A 36 13.49 -2.56 0.82
C ARG A 36 14.55 -3.22 1.69
N GLU A 37 14.16 -3.74 2.85
CA GLU A 37 15.08 -4.45 3.75
C GLU A 37 15.68 -5.70 3.08
N PHE A 38 14.85 -6.50 2.40
CA PHE A 38 15.33 -7.67 1.67
C PHE A 38 16.16 -7.29 0.44
N ALA A 39 15.76 -6.24 -0.30
CA ALA A 39 16.52 -5.75 -1.45
C ALA A 39 17.91 -5.22 -1.03
N SER A 40 17.96 -4.47 0.07
CA SER A 40 19.20 -3.97 0.66
C SER A 40 20.08 -5.12 1.16
N SER A 41 19.49 -6.14 1.78
CA SER A 41 20.23 -7.34 2.22
C SER A 41 20.81 -8.14 1.04
N ALA A 42 20.21 -8.01 -0.15
CA ALA A 42 20.72 -8.55 -1.41
C ALA A 42 21.71 -7.61 -2.13
N GLY A 43 22.08 -6.47 -1.54
CA GLY A 43 23.05 -5.52 -2.09
C GLY A 43 22.53 -4.67 -3.25
N LEU A 44 21.20 -4.51 -3.38
CA LEU A 44 20.60 -3.72 -4.44
C LEU A 44 20.48 -2.23 -4.07
N PRO A 45 20.57 -1.30 -5.05
CA PRO A 45 20.32 0.12 -4.80
C PRO A 45 18.86 0.40 -4.39
N SER A 46 18.64 1.55 -3.74
CA SER A 46 17.33 2.00 -3.23
C SER A 46 16.37 2.51 -4.31
N ASP A 47 16.80 2.56 -5.58
CA ASP A 47 15.99 3.10 -6.67
C ASP A 47 14.77 2.22 -7.00
N ASP A 48 13.71 2.85 -7.53
CA ASP A 48 12.42 2.20 -7.83
C ASP A 48 12.55 0.99 -8.77
N LYS A 49 13.47 1.05 -9.74
CA LYS A 49 13.64 -0.02 -10.73
C LYS A 49 14.30 -1.23 -10.09
N SER A 50 15.35 -1.03 -9.29
CA SER A 50 16.05 -2.09 -8.57
C SER A 50 15.14 -2.76 -7.55
N VAL A 51 14.49 -1.98 -6.69
CA VAL A 51 13.59 -2.49 -5.64
C VAL A 51 12.36 -3.17 -6.27
N GLY A 52 11.73 -2.55 -7.26
CA GLY A 52 10.57 -3.11 -7.96
C GLY A 52 10.90 -4.38 -8.74
N GLY A 53 12.06 -4.43 -9.40
CA GLY A 53 12.54 -5.62 -10.10
C GLY A 53 12.81 -6.79 -9.15
N PHE A 54 13.43 -6.53 -8.00
CA PHE A 54 13.63 -7.52 -6.96
C PHE A 54 12.31 -8.04 -6.39
N ALA A 55 11.38 -7.13 -6.06
CA ALA A 55 10.06 -7.49 -5.56
C ALA A 55 9.30 -8.43 -6.51
N ASN A 56 9.40 -8.14 -7.81
CA ASN A 56 8.81 -8.98 -8.85
C ASN A 56 9.49 -10.35 -8.96
N GLY A 57 10.82 -10.38 -8.91
CA GLY A 57 11.59 -11.63 -8.95
C GLY A 57 11.24 -12.58 -7.80
N GLU A 58 11.07 -12.04 -6.59
CA GLU A 58 10.64 -12.82 -5.42
C GLU A 58 9.22 -13.35 -5.58
N ARG A 59 8.29 -12.56 -6.14
CA ARG A 59 6.92 -13.04 -6.43
C ARG A 59 6.91 -14.22 -7.40
N ILE A 60 7.80 -14.23 -8.38
CA ILE A 60 7.93 -15.32 -9.36
C ILE A 60 8.53 -16.58 -8.71
N ARG A 61 9.53 -16.41 -7.82
CA ARG A 61 10.24 -17.54 -7.19
C ARG A 61 9.46 -18.18 -6.05
N GLU A 62 8.93 -17.36 -5.15
CA GLU A 62 8.41 -17.80 -3.85
C GLU A 62 6.88 -17.79 -3.81
N GLY A 63 6.22 -17.13 -4.77
CA GLY A 63 4.76 -17.00 -4.82
C GLY A 63 4.29 -15.55 -4.77
N ALA A 64 3.11 -15.30 -5.34
CA ALA A 64 2.56 -13.95 -5.49
C ALA A 64 2.21 -13.26 -4.17
N ASP A 65 2.13 -14.01 -3.06
CA ASP A 65 1.84 -13.57 -1.71
C ASP A 65 3.08 -13.42 -0.81
N ILE A 66 4.30 -13.66 -1.35
CA ILE A 66 5.54 -13.69 -0.55
C ILE A 66 5.74 -12.47 0.35
N TRP A 67 5.32 -11.28 -0.12
CA TRP A 67 5.45 -10.06 0.66
C TRP A 67 4.45 -9.99 1.81
N ALA A 68 3.25 -10.58 1.67
CA ALA A 68 2.32 -10.74 2.78
C ALA A 68 2.86 -11.73 3.81
N VAL A 69 3.40 -12.88 3.36
CA VAL A 69 4.05 -13.88 4.23
C VAL A 69 5.13 -13.23 5.10
N ARG A 70 6.04 -12.48 4.48
CA ARG A 70 7.15 -11.81 5.19
C ARG A 70 6.69 -10.68 6.10
N THR A 71 5.60 -9.99 5.72
CA THR A 71 5.00 -8.93 6.54
C THR A 71 4.36 -9.51 7.79
N LEU A 72 3.68 -10.66 7.68
CA LEU A 72 3.02 -11.32 8.81
C LEU A 72 4.00 -11.67 9.93
N GLY A 73 5.22 -12.09 9.59
CA GLY A 73 6.29 -12.37 10.55
C GLY A 73 6.79 -11.16 11.36
N LYS A 74 6.36 -9.94 11.01
CA LYS A 74 6.74 -8.67 11.67
C LYS A 74 5.53 -7.93 12.26
N MET A 75 4.38 -8.58 12.35
CA MET A 75 3.16 -7.93 12.83
C MET A 75 3.25 -7.58 14.31
N PRO A 76 2.96 -6.32 14.68
CA PRO A 76 2.81 -5.93 16.07
C PRO A 76 1.49 -6.46 16.64
N SER A 77 1.34 -6.34 17.97
CA SER A 77 0.08 -6.64 18.65
C SER A 77 -0.86 -5.44 18.61
N GLY A 78 -2.17 -5.68 18.70
CA GLY A 78 -3.19 -4.61 18.71
C GLY A 78 -3.85 -4.41 17.35
N ASN A 79 -4.41 -3.21 17.14
CA ASN A 79 -4.99 -2.83 15.85
C ASN A 79 -3.87 -2.41 14.89
N VAL A 80 -3.87 -2.92 13.66
CA VAL A 80 -2.75 -2.74 12.73
C VAL A 80 -3.23 -2.23 11.38
N ILE A 81 -2.49 -1.28 10.81
CA ILE A 81 -2.59 -0.86 9.42
C ILE A 81 -1.46 -1.51 8.63
N ILE A 82 -1.81 -2.25 7.59
CA ILE A 82 -0.86 -2.78 6.61
C ILE A 82 -0.92 -1.89 5.35
N ASP A 83 0.09 -1.03 5.15
CA ASP A 83 0.21 -0.18 3.96
C ASP A 83 0.96 -0.90 2.84
N GLY A 84 0.28 -1.03 1.70
CA GLY A 84 0.94 -1.30 0.42
C GLY A 84 0.69 -2.67 -0.18
N SER A 85 -0.45 -3.31 0.14
CA SER A 85 -0.86 -4.52 -0.58
C SER A 85 -1.13 -4.22 -2.06
N ARG A 86 -0.67 -5.13 -2.93
CA ARG A 86 -0.63 -5.00 -4.39
C ARG A 86 -1.38 -6.09 -5.13
N SER A 87 -1.77 -7.18 -4.47
CA SER A 87 -2.41 -8.30 -5.15
C SER A 87 -3.49 -8.98 -4.32
N LEU A 88 -4.41 -9.68 -5.01
CA LEU A 88 -5.41 -10.53 -4.36
C LEU A 88 -4.76 -11.68 -3.57
N ALA A 89 -3.58 -12.15 -4.00
CA ALA A 89 -2.86 -13.20 -3.29
C ALA A 89 -2.36 -12.70 -1.92
N GLU A 90 -1.82 -11.49 -1.87
CA GLU A 90 -1.40 -10.85 -0.62
C GLU A 90 -2.60 -10.61 0.33
N ILE A 91 -3.73 -10.12 -0.19
CA ILE A 91 -4.97 -9.97 0.59
C ILE A 91 -5.47 -11.32 1.11
N ALA A 92 -5.57 -12.32 0.24
CA ALA A 92 -6.04 -13.65 0.62
C ALA A 92 -5.15 -14.27 1.70
N HIS A 93 -3.83 -14.05 1.62
CA HIS A 93 -2.89 -14.50 2.64
C HIS A 93 -3.20 -13.88 4.00
N PHE A 94 -3.44 -12.56 4.07
CA PHE A 94 -3.82 -11.92 5.32
C PHE A 94 -5.18 -12.46 5.84
N MET A 95 -6.20 -12.55 4.99
CA MET A 95 -7.53 -13.07 5.38
C MET A 95 -7.51 -14.54 5.85
N GLN A 96 -6.56 -15.35 5.37
CA GLN A 96 -6.41 -16.74 5.78
C GLN A 96 -5.69 -16.92 7.12
N ASN A 97 -4.89 -15.92 7.53
CA ASN A 97 -3.99 -16.04 8.69
C ASN A 97 -4.34 -15.04 9.82
N LEU A 98 -5.31 -14.16 9.62
CA LEU A 98 -5.78 -13.17 10.57
C LEU A 98 -7.32 -13.22 10.63
N ASP A 99 -7.90 -13.04 11.81
CA ASP A 99 -9.34 -13.21 12.00
C ASP A 99 -10.17 -12.02 11.49
N ASP A 100 -9.75 -10.80 11.82
CA ASP A 100 -10.52 -9.57 11.62
C ASP A 100 -9.77 -8.63 10.66
N VAL A 101 -9.90 -8.92 9.36
CA VAL A 101 -9.23 -8.19 8.29
C VAL A 101 -10.25 -7.38 7.50
N VAL A 102 -9.99 -6.08 7.36
CA VAL A 102 -10.77 -5.18 6.52
C VAL A 102 -9.86 -4.59 5.45
N VAL A 103 -10.26 -4.71 4.19
CA VAL A 103 -9.52 -4.15 3.05
C VAL A 103 -10.08 -2.78 2.71
N VAL A 104 -9.24 -1.75 2.83
CA VAL A 104 -9.58 -0.37 2.47
C VAL A 104 -8.86 0.01 1.18
N GLY A 105 -9.65 0.24 0.13
CA GLY A 105 -9.20 0.74 -1.15
C GLY A 105 -9.15 2.26 -1.15
N ILE A 106 -8.04 2.84 -1.63
CA ILE A 106 -7.91 4.29 -1.84
C ILE A 106 -7.62 4.55 -3.32
N ASP A 107 -8.51 5.31 -3.94
CA ASP A 107 -8.40 5.72 -5.33
C ASP A 107 -8.27 7.24 -5.49
N ALA A 108 -7.62 7.68 -6.56
CA ALA A 108 -7.49 9.09 -6.91
C ALA A 108 -7.20 9.29 -8.42
N PRO A 109 -7.65 10.42 -9.00
CA PRO A 109 -7.36 10.75 -10.40
C PRO A 109 -5.86 10.75 -10.72
N GLU A 110 -5.48 10.29 -11.90
CA GLU A 110 -4.07 10.13 -12.31
C GLU A 110 -3.30 11.46 -12.24
N GLU A 111 -3.91 12.57 -12.71
CA GLU A 111 -3.29 13.89 -12.68
C GLU A 111 -3.06 14.37 -11.24
N ALA A 112 -3.96 14.04 -10.32
CA ALA A 112 -3.79 14.35 -8.91
C ALA A 112 -2.66 13.52 -8.31
N ARG A 113 -2.58 12.22 -8.63
CA ARG A 113 -1.50 11.33 -8.16
C ARG A 113 -0.13 11.79 -8.68
N TYR A 114 -0.01 12.12 -9.96
CA TYR A 114 1.22 12.61 -10.55
C TYR A 114 1.72 13.89 -9.86
N LYS A 115 0.83 14.88 -9.69
CA LYS A 115 1.18 16.13 -8.97
C LYS A 115 1.64 15.88 -7.53
N ARG A 116 0.95 14.99 -6.81
CA ARG A 116 1.30 14.63 -5.43
C ARG A 116 2.67 13.96 -5.35
N LEU A 117 2.95 13.02 -6.26
CA LEU A 117 4.24 12.32 -6.31
C LEU A 117 5.38 13.28 -6.65
N GLY A 118 5.20 14.19 -7.62
CA GLY A 118 6.20 15.20 -7.96
C GLY A 118 6.51 16.18 -6.83
N ALA A 119 5.53 16.47 -5.96
CA ALA A 119 5.72 17.35 -4.80
C ALA A 119 6.32 16.63 -3.57
N ARG A 120 6.33 15.29 -3.55
CA ARG A 120 6.68 14.49 -2.37
C ARG A 120 8.19 14.36 -2.15
N GLY A 121 8.98 14.29 -3.23
CA GLY A 121 10.44 14.35 -3.17
C GLY A 121 11.14 13.10 -2.64
N ARG A 122 10.53 11.90 -2.70
CA ARG A 122 11.25 10.65 -2.42
C ARG A 122 12.15 10.26 -3.59
N GLU A 123 13.23 9.54 -3.30
CA GLU A 123 14.17 9.06 -4.33
C GLU A 123 13.49 8.16 -5.38
N ASP A 124 12.43 7.44 -4.98
CA ASP A 124 11.64 6.57 -5.84
C ASP A 124 10.45 7.28 -6.53
N ASP A 125 10.33 8.61 -6.42
CA ASP A 125 9.26 9.35 -7.11
C ASP A 125 9.53 9.52 -8.62
N PRO A 126 8.48 9.46 -9.46
CA PRO A 126 8.63 9.65 -10.90
C PRO A 126 9.11 11.06 -11.21
N ARG A 127 10.12 11.17 -12.08
CA ARG A 127 10.72 12.45 -12.51
C ARG A 127 9.92 13.11 -13.63
N ASP A 128 9.20 12.30 -14.40
CA ASP A 128 8.36 12.74 -15.50
C ASP A 128 7.11 11.85 -15.66
N TRP A 129 6.26 12.19 -16.62
CA TRP A 129 5.02 11.49 -16.89
C TRP A 129 5.24 10.05 -17.37
N ASP A 130 6.30 9.80 -18.13
CA ASP A 130 6.59 8.48 -18.67
C ASP A 130 7.01 7.51 -17.56
N GLU A 131 7.81 7.98 -16.60
CA GLU A 131 8.15 7.23 -15.39
C GLU A 131 6.92 6.96 -14.51
N PHE A 132 6.02 7.93 -14.39
CA PHE A 132 4.75 7.75 -13.68
C PHE A 132 3.90 6.64 -14.32
N VAL A 133 3.71 6.69 -15.64
CA VAL A 133 2.95 5.67 -16.38
C VAL A 133 3.65 4.30 -16.32
N ALA A 134 4.98 4.26 -16.41
CA ALA A 134 5.73 3.01 -16.30
C ALA A 134 5.58 2.38 -14.91
N ARG A 135 5.60 3.20 -13.85
CA ARG A 135 5.34 2.76 -12.48
C ARG A 135 3.94 2.20 -12.35
N ASP A 136 2.92 2.94 -12.80
CA ASP A 136 1.53 2.48 -12.74
C ASP A 136 1.30 1.15 -13.47
N LYS A 137 1.82 1.00 -14.69
CA LYS A 137 1.73 -0.28 -15.44
C LYS A 137 2.37 -1.44 -14.71
N ARG A 138 3.48 -1.20 -14.00
CA ARG A 138 4.14 -2.21 -13.19
C ARG A 138 3.28 -2.60 -11.98
N GLU A 139 2.68 -1.63 -11.31
CA GLU A 139 1.74 -1.87 -10.21
C GLU A 139 0.52 -2.68 -10.67
N GLU A 140 -0.03 -2.34 -11.83
CA GLU A 140 -1.11 -3.09 -12.48
C GLU A 140 -0.72 -4.53 -12.80
N SER A 141 0.52 -4.76 -13.27
CA SER A 141 1.02 -6.09 -13.57
C SER A 141 1.06 -7.00 -12.34
N TRP A 142 1.16 -6.43 -11.14
CA TRP A 142 1.09 -7.16 -9.87
C TRP A 142 -0.35 -7.43 -9.41
N GLY A 143 -1.35 -6.81 -10.05
CA GLY A 143 -2.76 -7.03 -9.78
C GLY A 143 -3.43 -5.98 -8.91
N ILE A 144 -2.81 -4.81 -8.72
CA ILE A 144 -3.31 -3.80 -7.77
C ILE A 144 -4.73 -3.33 -8.10
N ARG A 145 -5.10 -3.24 -9.39
CA ARG A 145 -6.47 -2.88 -9.79
C ARG A 145 -7.49 -3.91 -9.34
N LYS A 146 -7.16 -5.21 -9.44
CA LYS A 146 -8.04 -6.28 -8.95
C LYS A 146 -8.17 -6.24 -7.44
N ALA A 147 -7.06 -6.00 -6.73
CA ALA A 147 -7.03 -5.83 -5.29
C ALA A 147 -7.83 -4.59 -4.82
N LEU A 148 -7.77 -3.51 -5.60
CA LEU A 148 -8.52 -2.28 -5.30
C LEU A 148 -10.03 -2.52 -5.46
N VAL A 149 -10.45 -3.21 -6.52
CA VAL A 149 -11.86 -3.56 -6.77
C VAL A 149 -12.42 -4.52 -5.72
N SER A 150 -11.58 -5.35 -5.08
CA SER A 150 -12.00 -6.27 -4.03
C SER A 150 -12.07 -5.65 -2.64
N ALA A 151 -11.83 -4.34 -2.49
CA ALA A 151 -11.84 -3.70 -1.19
C ALA A 151 -13.25 -3.70 -0.56
N ASP A 152 -13.31 -3.92 0.75
CA ASP A 152 -14.56 -3.87 1.53
C ASP A 152 -15.09 -2.43 1.63
N VAL A 153 -14.17 -1.46 1.72
CA VAL A 153 -14.46 -0.03 1.75
C VAL A 153 -13.62 0.69 0.72
N MET A 154 -14.26 1.56 -0.07
CA MET A 154 -13.60 2.41 -1.05
C MET A 154 -13.59 3.88 -0.59
N LEU A 155 -12.42 4.48 -0.59
CA LEU A 155 -12.18 5.89 -0.28
C LEU A 155 -11.66 6.62 -1.52
N ILE A 156 -12.36 7.69 -1.94
CA ILE A 156 -12.01 8.46 -3.14
C ILE A 156 -11.34 9.78 -2.74
N ASN A 157 -10.06 9.92 -3.05
CA ASN A 157 -9.26 11.11 -2.79
C ASN A 157 -9.19 12.04 -4.02
N ALA A 158 -10.35 12.57 -4.41
CA ALA A 158 -10.50 13.49 -5.53
C ALA A 158 -10.84 14.94 -5.12
N GLY A 159 -11.12 15.16 -3.82
CA GLY A 159 -11.57 16.44 -3.28
C GLY A 159 -10.52 17.17 -2.44
N ARG A 160 -10.98 17.93 -1.46
CA ARG A 160 -10.12 18.58 -0.49
C ARG A 160 -9.51 17.57 0.48
N LEU A 161 -8.34 17.91 1.01
CA LEU A 161 -7.64 17.06 1.98
C LEU A 161 -8.46 16.87 3.26
N GLU A 162 -9.07 17.94 3.77
CA GLU A 162 -9.81 17.88 5.04
C GLU A 162 -11.03 16.96 4.93
N ASP A 163 -11.75 17.01 3.80
CA ASP A 163 -12.90 16.13 3.54
C ASP A 163 -12.46 14.65 3.48
N PHE A 164 -11.27 14.39 2.90
CA PHE A 164 -10.70 13.05 2.83
C PHE A 164 -10.23 12.56 4.21
N GLU A 165 -9.59 13.41 5.00
CA GLU A 165 -9.19 13.11 6.39
C GLU A 165 -10.39 12.79 7.29
N GLU A 166 -11.47 13.56 7.19
CA GLU A 166 -12.70 13.31 7.94
C GLU A 166 -13.32 11.97 7.53
N ARG A 167 -13.34 11.66 6.24
CA ARG A 167 -13.84 10.37 5.75
C ARG A 167 -12.97 9.20 6.22
N CYS A 168 -11.64 9.34 6.21
CA CYS A 168 -10.72 8.36 6.79
C CYS A 168 -11.03 8.12 8.27
N ARG A 169 -11.24 9.20 9.05
CA ARG A 169 -11.54 9.10 10.48
C ARG A 169 -12.88 8.43 10.73
N GLN A 170 -13.90 8.73 9.92
CA GLN A 170 -15.19 8.05 10.00
C GLN A 170 -15.04 6.54 9.76
N VAL A 171 -14.39 6.15 8.64
CA VAL A 171 -14.23 4.74 8.29
C VAL A 171 -13.44 4.00 9.37
N LEU A 172 -12.31 4.54 9.82
CA LEU A 172 -11.53 3.88 10.87
C LEU A 172 -12.28 3.83 12.21
N GLY A 173 -13.04 4.86 12.57
CA GLY A 173 -13.84 4.88 13.80
C GLY A 173 -14.97 3.85 13.82
N GLU A 174 -15.49 3.46 12.66
CA GLU A 174 -16.49 2.37 12.54
C GLU A 174 -15.87 0.97 12.71
N LEU A 175 -14.54 0.85 12.67
CA LEU A 175 -13.81 -0.42 12.77
C LEU A 175 -13.22 -0.71 14.16
N ILE A 176 -13.35 0.21 15.12
CA ILE A 176 -12.76 0.10 16.47
C ILE A 176 -13.85 -0.25 17.50
#